data_AF-A0A358HRX2-F1
#
_entry.id   AF-A0A358HRX2-F1
#
_cell.length_a   1.000
_cell.length_b   1.000
_cell.length_c   1.000
_cell.angle_alpha   90.00
_cell.angle_beta   90.00
_cell.angle_gamma   90.00
#
_symmetry.space_group_name_H-M   'P 1'
#
loop_
_entity.id
_entity.type
_entity.pdbx_description
1 polymer ?
#
loop_
_entity_poly.entity_id
_entity_poly.type
_entity_poly.pdbx_seq_one_letter_code
_entity_poly.pdbx_strand_id
1 'polypeptide(L)'
;MKFLSRMRLIYQISLIGLSALTIFVIVGGVLFVADAQRQSAENSADSALQDRLLVDDIAKEFLNARRREKDFLLRLDEKYVTDHAETVAAVHDGLEQLSANPKLAPFETEIGSILTSFDAYADKFSKIVNLQRDIGLTEEGGLLGSLRSSVHDVEEALATYNADNLTVIMLMMRRHEKDFLARIDPKYVDSIDARLAEFGPALAATSSIPDDEKKKITGLMSSYVSDFKALAEKIL
;
A
#
# COMPACT_ATOMS: atom_id res chain seq x y z
N MET A 1 -9.74 -8.46 84.29
CA MET A 1 -11.16 -8.13 84.03
C MET A 1 -11.96 -7.69 85.28
N LYS A 2 -11.38 -7.00 86.28
CA LYS A 2 -12.15 -6.40 87.40
C LYS A 2 -12.36 -4.89 87.27
N PHE A 3 -11.79 -4.27 86.24
CA PHE A 3 -11.83 -2.82 86.02
C PHE A 3 -13.22 -2.32 85.62
N LEU A 4 -13.92 -3.06 84.76
CA LEU A 4 -15.27 -2.72 84.31
C LEU A 4 -16.32 -2.89 85.42
N SER A 5 -16.15 -3.88 86.31
CA SER A 5 -17.13 -4.20 87.38
C SER A 5 -17.31 -3.11 88.45
N ARG A 6 -16.38 -2.12 88.52
CA ARG A 6 -16.46 -0.98 89.44
C ARG A 6 -17.14 0.26 88.83
N MET A 7 -17.43 0.23 87.53
CA MET A 7 -18.07 1.33 86.80
C MET A 7 -19.59 1.14 86.74
N ARG A 8 -20.35 2.25 86.75
CA ARG A 8 -21.82 2.21 86.56
C ARG A 8 -22.18 1.52 85.24
N LEU A 9 -23.27 0.76 85.23
CA LEU A 9 -23.73 -0.11 84.13
C LEU A 9 -23.84 0.62 82.78
N ILE A 10 -24.18 1.91 82.80
CA ILE A 10 -24.23 2.79 81.61
C ILE A 10 -22.88 2.88 80.90
N TYR A 11 -21.76 3.02 81.62
CA TYR A 11 -20.43 3.13 81.01
C TYR A 11 -19.98 1.82 80.37
N GLN A 12 -20.40 0.67 80.91
CA GLN A 12 -20.11 -0.64 80.32
C GLN A 12 -20.83 -0.81 78.98
N ILE A 13 -22.12 -0.43 78.92
CA ILE A 13 -22.93 -0.46 77.70
C ILE A 13 -22.37 0.53 76.66
N SER A 14 -22.03 1.75 77.07
CA SER A 14 -21.43 2.76 76.18
C SER A 14 -20.09 2.30 75.59
N LEU A 15 -19.25 1.60 76.36
CA LEU A 15 -17.98 1.07 75.88
C LEU A 15 -18.17 -0.01 74.80
N ILE A 16 -19.12 -0.94 75.00
CA ILE A 16 -19.44 -1.97 74.01
C ILE A 16 -19.96 -1.31 72.72
N GLY A 17 -20.90 -0.36 72.86
CA GLY A 17 -21.42 0.40 71.72
C GLY A 17 -20.32 1.14 70.95
N LEU A 18 -19.38 1.78 71.66
CA LEU A 18 -18.23 2.44 71.05
C LEU A 18 -17.33 1.43 70.32
N SER A 19 -17.05 0.27 70.92
CA SER A 19 -16.20 -0.75 70.28
C SER A 19 -16.84 -1.36 69.02
N ALA A 20 -18.16 -1.60 69.03
CA ALA A 20 -18.91 -2.07 67.87
C ALA A 20 -18.92 -1.00 66.76
N LEU A 21 -19.10 0.27 67.11
CA LEU A 21 -19.03 1.38 66.16
C LEU A 21 -17.63 1.46 65.51
N THR A 22 -16.56 1.34 66.30
CA THR A 22 -15.19 1.37 65.79
C THR A 22 -14.93 0.22 64.82
N ILE A 23 -15.35 -1.01 65.14
CA ILE A 23 -15.23 -2.15 64.23
C ILE A 23 -16.00 -1.90 62.94
N PHE A 24 -17.23 -1.38 63.05
CA PHE A 24 -18.05 -1.08 61.87
C PHE A 24 -17.40 -0.05 60.95
N VAL A 25 -16.80 1.01 61.52
CA VAL A 25 -16.05 2.02 60.77
C VAL A 25 -14.82 1.41 60.09
N ILE A 26 -14.06 0.55 60.79
CA ILE A 26 -12.89 -0.13 60.21
C ILE A 26 -13.31 -1.05 59.06
N VAL A 27 -14.33 -1.88 59.26
CA VAL A 27 -14.85 -2.80 58.23
C VAL A 27 -15.37 -2.00 57.03
N GLY A 28 -16.14 -0.94 57.27
CA GLY A 28 -16.61 -0.05 56.21
C GLY A 28 -15.47 0.59 55.42
N GLY A 29 -14.41 1.05 56.11
CA GLY A 29 -13.21 1.59 55.48
C GLY A 29 -12.45 0.55 54.64
N VAL A 30 -12.30 -0.67 55.15
CA VAL A 30 -11.65 -1.78 54.42
C VAL A 30 -12.47 -2.16 53.18
N LEU A 31 -13.80 -2.28 53.31
CA LEU A 31 -14.68 -2.59 52.18
C LEU A 31 -14.66 -1.47 51.13
N PHE A 32 -14.63 -0.20 51.55
CA PHE A 32 -14.53 0.95 50.65
C PHE A 32 -13.22 0.95 49.87
N VAL A 33 -12.08 0.69 50.52
CA VAL A 33 -10.78 0.58 49.84
C VAL A 33 -10.75 -0.63 48.90
N ALA A 34 -11.30 -1.77 49.32
CA ALA A 34 -11.37 -2.96 48.48
C ALA A 34 -12.21 -2.73 47.22
N ASP A 35 -13.35 -2.04 47.35
CA ASP A 35 -14.22 -1.67 46.24
C ASP A 35 -13.53 -0.68 45.29
N ALA A 36 -12.88 0.36 45.82
CA ALA A 36 -12.11 1.31 45.02
C ALA A 36 -10.95 0.64 44.26
N GLN A 37 -10.25 -0.31 44.90
CA GLN A 37 -9.18 -1.07 44.27
C GLN A 37 -9.73 -2.00 43.18
N ARG A 38 -10.88 -2.64 43.42
CA ARG A 38 -11.55 -3.47 42.42
C ARG A 38 -11.98 -2.67 41.20
N GLN A 39 -12.61 -1.51 41.40
CA GLN A 39 -13.02 -0.63 40.31
C GLN A 39 -11.82 -0.16 39.48
N SER A 40 -10.70 0.18 40.13
CA SER A 40 -9.47 0.57 39.44
C SER A 40 -8.88 -0.58 38.62
N ALA A 41 -8.92 -1.81 39.15
CA ALA A 41 -8.47 -3.00 38.44
C ALA A 41 -9.38 -3.32 37.24
N GLU A 42 -10.71 -3.23 37.39
CA GLU A 42 -11.69 -3.41 36.32
C GLU A 42 -11.47 -2.37 35.21
N ASN A 43 -11.35 -1.08 35.55
CA ASN A 43 -11.08 -0.02 34.57
C ASN A 43 -9.74 -0.24 33.84
N SER A 44 -8.72 -0.76 34.54
CA SER A 44 -7.42 -1.04 33.93
C SER A 44 -7.49 -2.23 32.98
N ALA A 45 -8.25 -3.27 33.33
CA ALA A 45 -8.50 -4.42 32.46
C ALA A 45 -9.30 -4.01 31.21
N ASP A 46 -10.32 -3.17 31.36
CA ASP A 46 -11.13 -2.66 30.25
C ASP A 46 -10.29 -1.82 29.28
N SER A 47 -9.43 -0.92 29.80
CA SER A 47 -8.51 -0.18 28.93
C SER A 47 -7.57 -1.12 28.17
N ALA A 48 -6.99 -2.11 28.85
CA ALA A 48 -6.07 -3.06 28.21
C ALA A 48 -6.76 -3.92 27.14
N LEU A 49 -8.04 -4.25 27.33
CA LEU A 49 -8.84 -4.92 26.31
C LEU A 49 -9.08 -4.02 25.10
N GLN A 50 -9.40 -2.74 25.31
CA GLN A 50 -9.58 -1.77 24.22
C GLN A 50 -8.28 -1.57 23.43
N ASP A 51 -7.15 -1.41 24.11
CA ASP A 51 -5.83 -1.30 23.47
C ASP A 51 -5.52 -2.55 22.62
N ARG A 52 -5.84 -3.74 23.13
CA ARG A 52 -5.68 -4.99 22.38
C ARG A 52 -6.58 -5.06 21.14
N LEU A 53 -7.84 -4.67 21.26
CA LEU A 53 -8.77 -4.64 20.12
C LEU A 53 -8.29 -3.66 19.05
N LEU A 54 -7.78 -2.50 19.45
CA LEU A 54 -7.20 -1.52 18.55
C LEU A 54 -5.99 -2.10 17.80
N VAL A 55 -5.08 -2.80 18.50
CA VAL A 55 -3.96 -3.51 17.87
C VAL A 55 -4.44 -4.58 16.88
N ASP A 56 -5.46 -5.35 17.23
CA ASP A 56 -6.04 -6.36 16.35
C ASP A 56 -6.67 -5.72 15.09
N ASP A 57 -7.31 -4.56 15.22
CA ASP A 57 -7.92 -3.83 14.11
C ASP A 57 -6.86 -3.20 13.20
N ILE A 58 -5.80 -2.61 13.76
CA ILE A 58 -4.62 -2.15 12.99
C ILE A 58 -4.03 -3.31 12.16
N ALA A 59 -3.88 -4.48 12.78
CA ALA A 59 -3.35 -5.66 12.08
C ALA A 59 -4.27 -6.11 10.93
N LYS A 60 -5.59 -6.08 11.13
CA LYS A 60 -6.57 -6.39 10.08
C LYS A 60 -6.55 -5.36 8.96
N GLU A 61 -6.47 -4.07 9.29
CA GLU A 61 -6.44 -3.02 8.27
C GLU A 61 -5.15 -3.05 7.46
N PHE A 62 -4.01 -3.39 8.07
CA PHE A 62 -2.79 -3.65 7.32
C PHE A 62 -2.96 -4.83 6.34
N LEU A 63 -3.63 -5.92 6.74
CA LEU A 63 -3.93 -7.02 5.83
C LEU A 63 -4.88 -6.59 4.69
N ASN A 64 -5.83 -5.71 4.97
CA ASN A 64 -6.70 -5.12 3.95
C ASN A 64 -5.90 -4.23 2.99
N ALA A 65 -5.01 -3.37 3.49
CA ALA A 65 -4.10 -2.58 2.66
C ALA A 65 -3.34 -3.49 1.67
N ARG A 66 -2.69 -4.53 2.19
CA ARG A 66 -1.99 -5.53 1.35
C ARG A 66 -2.90 -6.28 0.38
N ARG A 67 -4.20 -6.40 0.65
CA ARG A 67 -5.17 -6.96 -0.29
C ARG A 67 -5.45 -5.96 -1.41
N ARG A 68 -5.67 -4.67 -1.08
CA ARG A 68 -5.90 -3.60 -2.06
C ARG A 68 -4.71 -3.41 -3.00
N GLU A 69 -3.49 -3.53 -2.51
CA GLU A 69 -2.29 -3.49 -3.37
C GLU A 69 -2.31 -4.59 -4.43
N LYS A 70 -2.67 -5.82 -4.02
CA LYS A 70 -2.76 -6.95 -4.95
C LYS A 70 -3.92 -6.77 -5.93
N ASP A 71 -5.05 -6.29 -5.45
CA ASP A 71 -6.19 -5.96 -6.32
C ASP A 71 -5.80 -4.91 -7.37
N PHE A 72 -5.07 -3.86 -6.98
CA PHE A 72 -4.51 -2.86 -7.90
C PHE A 72 -3.55 -3.51 -8.90
N LEU A 73 -2.57 -4.29 -8.45
CA LEU A 73 -1.58 -4.89 -9.36
C LEU A 73 -2.19 -5.91 -10.33
N LEU A 74 -3.32 -6.52 -9.98
CA LEU A 74 -4.01 -7.49 -10.84
C LEU A 74 -5.00 -6.84 -11.81
N ARG A 75 -5.56 -5.68 -11.46
CA ARG A 75 -6.65 -5.04 -12.22
C ARG A 75 -6.31 -3.67 -12.79
N LEU A 76 -5.25 -3.05 -12.28
CA LEU A 76 -4.76 -1.71 -12.61
C LEU A 76 -5.84 -0.62 -12.51
N ASP A 77 -6.78 -0.77 -11.57
CA ASP A 77 -7.91 0.14 -11.38
C ASP A 77 -7.65 1.11 -10.22
N GLU A 78 -7.77 2.41 -10.51
CA GLU A 78 -7.60 3.53 -9.56
C GLU A 78 -8.44 3.39 -8.30
N LYS A 79 -9.60 2.71 -8.38
CA LYS A 79 -10.42 2.43 -7.20
C LYS A 79 -9.61 1.79 -6.08
N TYR A 80 -8.73 0.84 -6.40
CA TYR A 80 -7.94 0.13 -5.38
C TYR A 80 -6.82 1.00 -4.78
N VAL A 81 -6.41 2.06 -5.48
CA VAL A 81 -5.51 3.08 -4.92
C VAL A 81 -6.24 3.89 -3.85
N THR A 82 -7.48 4.29 -4.13
CA THR A 82 -8.34 4.98 -3.14
C THR A 82 -8.65 4.07 -1.95
N ASP A 83 -9.10 2.83 -2.19
CA ASP A 83 -9.38 1.86 -1.13
C ASP A 83 -8.13 1.56 -0.28
N HIS A 84 -6.93 1.52 -0.88
CA HIS A 84 -5.68 1.36 -0.15
C HIS A 84 -5.38 2.56 0.75
N ALA A 85 -5.53 3.79 0.22
CA ALA A 85 -5.30 5.01 0.99
C ALA A 85 -6.20 5.10 2.22
N GLU A 86 -7.46 4.66 2.12
CA GLU A 86 -8.39 4.57 3.26
C GLU A 86 -7.88 3.60 4.34
N THR A 87 -7.41 2.41 3.94
CA THR A 87 -6.84 1.43 4.90
C THR A 87 -5.54 1.94 5.54
N VAL A 88 -4.71 2.68 4.79
CA VAL A 88 -3.50 3.32 5.32
C VAL A 88 -3.83 4.36 6.37
N ALA A 89 -4.82 5.22 6.09
CA ALA A 89 -5.29 6.21 7.05
C ALA A 89 -5.83 5.56 8.34
N ALA A 90 -6.59 4.47 8.24
CA ALA A 90 -7.09 3.73 9.40
C ALA A 90 -5.97 3.12 10.25
N VAL A 91 -4.93 2.57 9.63
CA VAL A 91 -3.75 2.07 10.34
C VAL A 91 -3.01 3.20 11.05
N HIS A 92 -2.82 4.34 10.38
CA HIS A 92 -2.16 5.51 10.94
C HIS A 92 -2.90 6.04 12.18
N ASP A 93 -4.22 6.26 12.05
CA ASP A 93 -5.07 6.71 13.14
C ASP A 93 -5.00 5.76 14.35
N GLY A 94 -5.04 4.44 14.12
CA GLY A 94 -4.88 3.46 15.19
C GLY A 94 -3.52 3.52 15.87
N LEU A 95 -2.43 3.67 15.12
CA LEU A 95 -1.08 3.80 15.67
C LEU A 95 -0.90 5.12 16.45
N GLU A 96 -1.49 6.22 15.98
CA GLU A 96 -1.53 7.50 16.70
C GLU A 96 -2.31 7.40 18.01
N GLN A 97 -3.46 6.72 18.00
CA GLN A 97 -4.23 6.45 19.22
C GLN A 97 -3.43 5.64 20.25
N LEU A 98 -2.70 4.60 19.81
CA LEU A 98 -1.81 3.85 20.69
C LEU A 98 -0.66 4.70 21.23
N SER A 99 -0.04 5.52 20.37
CA SER A 99 1.06 6.42 20.75
C SER A 99 0.61 7.48 21.76
N ALA A 100 -0.62 7.97 21.64
CA ALA A 100 -1.19 8.97 22.55
C ALA A 100 -1.60 8.40 23.92
N ASN A 101 -1.67 7.08 24.08
CA ASN A 101 -2.06 6.43 25.34
C ASN A 101 -0.91 6.46 26.36
N PRO A 102 -1.04 7.19 27.49
CA PRO A 102 0.05 7.29 28.48
C PRO A 102 0.44 5.95 29.12
N LYS A 103 -0.47 4.96 29.14
CA LYS A 103 -0.19 3.61 29.66
C LYS A 103 0.77 2.84 28.74
N LEU A 104 0.85 3.23 27.47
CA LEU A 104 1.72 2.63 26.46
C LEU A 104 3.03 3.40 26.27
N ALA A 105 3.30 4.44 27.08
CA ALA A 105 4.57 5.17 27.04
C ALA A 105 5.83 4.29 27.08
N PRO A 106 5.88 3.15 27.81
CA PRO A 106 7.03 2.24 27.74
C PRO A 106 7.29 1.62 26.36
N PHE A 107 6.32 1.67 25.44
CA PHE A 107 6.38 1.12 24.08
C PHE A 107 6.43 2.19 22.99
N GLU A 108 6.64 3.46 23.35
CA GLU A 108 6.63 4.58 22.41
C GLU A 108 7.64 4.39 21.26
N THR A 109 8.81 3.82 21.56
CA THR A 109 9.86 3.56 20.56
C THR A 109 9.42 2.49 19.56
N GLU A 110 8.79 1.41 20.03
CA GLU A 110 8.27 0.33 19.19
C GLU A 110 7.14 0.82 18.30
N ILE A 111 6.19 1.59 18.86
CA ILE A 111 5.08 2.19 18.10
C ILE A 111 5.63 3.13 17.02
N GLY A 112 6.60 3.99 17.35
CA GLY A 112 7.25 4.89 16.38
C GLY A 112 8.01 4.14 15.28
N SER A 113 8.65 3.02 15.60
CA SER A 113 9.32 2.15 14.62
C SER A 113 8.32 1.48 13.67
N ILE A 114 7.17 1.04 14.19
CA ILE A 114 6.07 0.48 13.39
C ILE A 114 5.52 1.55 12.44
N LEU A 115 5.24 2.75 12.95
CA LEU A 115 4.74 3.88 12.14
C LEU A 115 5.71 4.21 10.99
N THR A 116 7.00 4.40 11.31
CA THR A 116 8.04 4.67 10.30
C THR A 116 8.13 3.57 9.24
N SER A 117 8.05 2.31 9.67
CA SER A 117 8.10 1.16 8.75
C SER A 117 6.85 1.07 7.88
N PHE A 118 5.69 1.43 8.43
CA PHE A 118 4.42 1.45 7.72
C PHE A 118 4.35 2.58 6.68
N ASP A 119 4.83 3.77 7.02
CA ASP A 119 4.94 4.90 6.08
C ASP A 119 5.86 4.53 4.91
N ALA A 120 7.03 3.95 5.20
CA ALA A 120 7.95 3.49 4.17
C ALA A 120 7.34 2.39 3.28
N TYR A 121 6.38 1.62 3.80
CA TYR A 121 5.60 0.64 3.04
C TYR A 121 4.58 1.34 2.13
N ALA A 122 3.77 2.25 2.67
CA ALA A 122 2.78 3.00 1.90
C ALA A 122 3.43 3.83 0.76
N ASP A 123 4.58 4.44 1.04
CA ASP A 123 5.37 5.19 0.05
C ASP A 123 5.85 4.30 -1.10
N LYS A 124 6.26 3.06 -0.82
CA LYS A 124 6.66 2.11 -1.88
C LYS A 124 5.48 1.76 -2.77
N PHE A 125 4.29 1.58 -2.20
CA PHE A 125 3.10 1.36 -3.00
C PHE A 125 2.75 2.57 -3.86
N SER A 126 2.82 3.79 -3.32
CA SER A 126 2.63 5.02 -4.10
C SER A 126 3.59 5.13 -5.29
N LYS A 127 4.87 4.76 -5.11
CA LYS A 127 5.84 4.66 -6.21
C LYS A 127 5.43 3.65 -7.28
N ILE A 128 4.95 2.47 -6.87
CA ILE A 128 4.45 1.44 -7.79
C ILE A 128 3.23 1.96 -8.57
N VAL A 129 2.28 2.61 -7.90
CA VAL A 129 1.10 3.21 -8.55
C VAL A 129 1.51 4.22 -9.61
N ASN A 130 2.45 5.11 -9.30
CA ASN A 130 2.93 6.11 -10.25
C ASN A 130 3.68 5.47 -11.43
N LEU A 131 4.50 4.44 -11.19
CA LEU A 131 5.12 3.68 -12.28
C LEU A 131 4.08 3.02 -13.19
N GLN A 132 3.00 2.46 -12.61
CA GLN A 132 1.93 1.86 -13.41
C GLN A 132 1.10 2.88 -14.18
N ARG A 133 0.92 4.09 -13.65
CA ARG A 133 0.29 5.21 -14.38
C ARG A 133 1.15 5.65 -15.56
N ASP A 134 2.47 5.76 -15.38
CA ASP A 134 3.41 6.08 -16.45
C ASP A 134 3.38 5.01 -17.55
N ILE A 135 3.45 3.73 -17.16
CA ILE A 135 3.35 2.59 -18.08
C ILE A 135 2.01 2.61 -18.83
N GLY A 136 0.92 2.85 -18.11
CA GLY A 136 -0.44 2.85 -18.61
C GLY A 136 -1.31 1.83 -17.87
N LEU A 137 -2.39 2.29 -17.25
CA LEU A 137 -3.37 1.43 -16.57
C LEU A 137 -4.31 0.68 -17.54
N THR A 138 -4.34 1.12 -18.79
CA THR A 138 -5.15 0.54 -19.87
C THR A 138 -4.32 0.45 -21.14
N GLU A 139 -4.79 -0.32 -22.13
CA GLU A 139 -4.09 -0.49 -23.42
C GLU A 139 -3.91 0.82 -24.21
N GLU A 140 -4.71 1.84 -23.90
CA GLU A 140 -4.72 3.15 -24.58
C GLU A 140 -4.06 4.26 -23.73
N GLY A 141 -3.72 3.97 -22.48
CA GLY A 141 -3.13 4.93 -21.55
C GLY A 141 -1.60 4.84 -21.49
N GLY A 142 -0.98 5.94 -21.03
CA GLY A 142 0.45 5.97 -20.73
C GLY A 142 1.35 5.60 -21.91
N LEU A 143 2.51 5.03 -21.60
CA LEU A 143 3.49 4.58 -22.59
C LEU A 143 2.97 3.44 -23.48
N LEU A 144 2.09 2.57 -22.96
CA LEU A 144 1.43 1.52 -23.76
C LEU A 144 0.58 2.11 -24.89
N GLY A 145 -0.22 3.14 -24.59
CA GLY A 145 -1.03 3.85 -25.59
C GLY A 145 -0.18 4.52 -26.66
N SER A 146 0.87 5.24 -26.26
CA SER A 146 1.81 5.88 -27.19
C SER A 146 2.48 4.88 -28.12
N LEU A 147 2.98 3.77 -27.55
CA LEU A 147 3.60 2.68 -28.32
C LEU A 147 2.62 2.07 -29.32
N ARG A 148 1.36 1.87 -28.93
CA ARG A 148 0.34 1.33 -29.82
C ARG A 148 0.01 2.30 -30.96
N SER A 149 -0.05 3.61 -30.67
CA SER A 149 -0.27 4.62 -31.70
C SER A 149 0.87 4.65 -32.72
N SER A 150 2.12 4.67 -32.28
CA SER A 150 3.27 4.73 -33.20
C SER A 150 3.41 3.46 -34.04
N VAL A 151 3.02 2.31 -33.51
CA VAL A 151 2.90 1.05 -34.28
C VAL A 151 1.85 1.17 -35.37
N HIS A 152 0.65 1.65 -35.03
CA HIS A 152 -0.43 1.82 -35.99
C HIS A 152 -0.05 2.80 -37.11
N ASP A 153 0.61 3.90 -36.78
CA ASP A 153 1.08 4.88 -37.78
C ASP A 153 2.05 4.24 -38.79
N VAL A 154 2.97 3.40 -38.32
CA VAL A 154 3.91 2.65 -39.19
C VAL A 154 3.14 1.63 -40.04
N GLU A 155 2.24 0.84 -39.45
CA GLU A 155 1.46 -0.17 -40.16
C GLU A 155 0.59 0.44 -41.27
N GLU A 156 -0.09 1.56 -41.00
CA GLU A 156 -0.91 2.27 -41.98
C GLU A 156 -0.07 2.82 -43.14
N ALA A 157 1.09 3.41 -42.82
CA ALA A 157 2.00 3.92 -43.83
C ALA A 157 2.52 2.79 -44.74
N LEU A 158 2.88 1.62 -44.19
CA LEU A 158 3.35 0.47 -44.97
C LEU A 158 2.23 -0.18 -45.80
N ALA A 159 1.01 -0.25 -45.27
CA ALA A 159 -0.15 -0.81 -45.95
C ALA A 159 -0.48 -0.05 -47.24
N THR A 160 -0.31 1.28 -47.23
CA THR A 160 -0.56 2.16 -48.39
C THR A 160 0.26 1.75 -49.63
N TYR A 161 1.46 1.20 -49.44
CA TYR A 161 2.39 0.87 -50.53
C TYR A 161 2.52 -0.63 -50.82
N ASN A 162 1.71 -1.49 -50.18
CA ASN A 162 1.80 -2.96 -50.27
C ASN A 162 3.24 -3.47 -50.09
N ALA A 163 3.92 -2.93 -49.08
CA ALA A 163 5.33 -3.20 -48.85
C ALA A 163 5.54 -4.50 -48.05
N ASP A 164 5.35 -5.65 -48.70
CA ASP A 164 5.37 -6.97 -48.04
C ASP A 164 6.64 -7.24 -47.22
N ASN A 165 7.82 -6.96 -47.78
CA ASN A 165 9.09 -7.18 -47.09
C ASN A 165 9.22 -6.31 -45.82
N LEU A 166 8.83 -5.04 -45.91
CA LEU A 166 8.83 -4.12 -44.76
C LEU A 166 7.80 -4.52 -43.71
N THR A 167 6.65 -5.01 -44.16
CA THR A 167 5.59 -5.53 -43.28
C THR A 167 6.07 -6.76 -42.51
N VAL A 168 6.82 -7.67 -43.14
CA VAL A 168 7.42 -8.83 -42.44
C VAL A 168 8.41 -8.39 -41.37
N ILE A 169 9.28 -7.42 -41.65
CA ILE A 169 10.21 -6.87 -40.65
C ILE A 169 9.42 -6.25 -39.48
N MET A 170 8.38 -5.46 -39.79
CA MET A 170 7.51 -4.86 -38.78
C MET A 170 6.83 -5.91 -37.90
N LEU A 171 6.30 -6.98 -38.48
CA LEU A 171 5.70 -8.10 -37.73
C LEU A 171 6.73 -8.81 -36.82
N MET A 172 7.98 -8.91 -37.24
CA MET A 172 9.06 -9.46 -36.41
C MET A 172 9.43 -8.53 -35.25
N MET A 173 9.49 -7.21 -35.46
CA MET A 173 9.65 -6.23 -34.38
C MET A 173 8.49 -6.34 -33.38
N ARG A 174 7.27 -6.40 -33.90
CA ARG A 174 6.05 -6.56 -33.11
C ARG A 174 6.04 -7.81 -32.25
N ARG A 175 6.61 -8.91 -32.77
CA ARG A 175 6.80 -10.16 -32.03
C ARG A 175 7.77 -9.99 -30.87
N HIS A 176 8.93 -9.38 -31.11
CA HIS A 176 9.93 -9.11 -30.07
C HIS A 176 9.36 -8.20 -28.98
N GLU A 177 8.60 -7.18 -29.35
CA GLU A 177 7.92 -6.32 -28.37
C GLU A 177 6.94 -7.11 -27.51
N LYS A 178 6.09 -7.94 -28.12
CA LYS A 178 5.12 -8.75 -27.36
C LYS A 178 5.83 -9.76 -26.46
N ASP A 179 6.91 -10.36 -26.94
CA ASP A 179 7.73 -11.25 -26.13
C ASP A 179 8.42 -10.50 -24.97
N PHE A 180 8.84 -9.24 -25.17
CA PHE A 180 9.32 -8.38 -24.09
C PHE A 180 8.24 -8.14 -23.04
N LEU A 181 7.04 -7.71 -23.44
CA LEU A 181 5.95 -7.46 -22.48
C LEU A 181 5.53 -8.71 -21.70
N ALA A 182 5.65 -9.89 -22.32
CA ALA A 182 5.31 -11.16 -21.67
C ALA A 182 6.41 -11.71 -20.75
N ARG A 183 7.68 -11.36 -20.98
CA ARG A 183 8.83 -12.02 -20.34
C ARG A 183 9.78 -11.08 -19.61
N ILE A 184 9.69 -9.77 -19.87
CA ILE A 184 10.50 -8.70 -19.29
C ILE A 184 12.01 -9.01 -19.45
N ASP A 185 12.39 -9.51 -20.62
CA ASP A 185 13.77 -9.93 -20.91
C ASP A 185 14.47 -8.86 -21.78
N PRO A 186 15.53 -8.20 -21.27
CA PRO A 186 16.23 -7.14 -21.99
C PRO A 186 16.72 -7.51 -23.39
N LYS A 187 16.95 -8.80 -23.69
CA LYS A 187 17.41 -9.24 -25.01
C LYS A 187 16.46 -8.86 -26.15
N TYR A 188 15.18 -8.62 -25.84
CA TYR A 188 14.19 -8.22 -26.84
C TYR A 188 14.36 -6.76 -27.27
N VAL A 189 14.98 -5.93 -26.42
CA VAL A 189 15.41 -4.58 -26.79
C VAL A 189 16.49 -4.66 -27.87
N ASP A 190 17.51 -5.50 -27.66
CA ASP A 190 18.55 -5.74 -28.66
C ASP A 190 17.99 -6.35 -29.96
N SER A 191 16.98 -7.22 -29.83
CA SER A 191 16.32 -7.85 -30.98
C SER A 191 15.54 -6.84 -31.83
N ILE A 192 14.90 -5.84 -31.20
CA ILE A 192 14.24 -4.75 -31.92
C ILE A 192 15.27 -3.86 -32.61
N ASP A 193 16.39 -3.55 -31.96
CA ASP A 193 17.47 -2.78 -32.59
C ASP A 193 18.07 -3.51 -33.80
N ALA A 194 18.23 -4.83 -33.73
CA ALA A 194 18.66 -5.64 -34.86
C ALA A 194 17.68 -5.58 -36.04
N ARG A 195 16.37 -5.65 -35.79
CA ARG A 195 15.34 -5.54 -36.85
C ARG A 195 15.24 -4.12 -37.41
N LEU A 196 15.43 -3.10 -36.57
CA LEU A 196 15.51 -1.71 -37.03
C LEU A 196 16.68 -1.52 -38.01
N ALA A 197 17.82 -2.14 -37.74
CA ALA A 197 19.00 -2.08 -38.63
C ALA A 197 18.75 -2.75 -40.00
N GLU A 198 17.85 -3.73 -40.07
CA GLU A 198 17.41 -4.36 -41.33
C GLU A 198 16.36 -3.52 -42.07
N PHE A 199 15.52 -2.79 -41.31
CA PHE A 199 14.41 -2.01 -41.86
C PHE A 199 14.88 -0.87 -42.77
N GLY A 200 15.90 -0.12 -42.37
CA GLY A 200 16.42 1.02 -43.14
C GLY A 200 16.87 0.66 -44.57
N PRO A 201 17.78 -0.33 -44.74
CA PRO A 201 18.18 -0.82 -46.05
C PRO A 201 17.01 -1.37 -46.88
N ALA A 202 16.08 -2.09 -46.25
CA ALA A 202 14.89 -2.61 -46.93
C ALA A 202 13.98 -1.47 -47.44
N LEU A 203 13.86 -0.39 -46.67
CA LEU A 203 13.06 0.78 -47.04
C LEU A 203 13.70 1.53 -48.20
N ALA A 204 15.02 1.71 -48.16
CA ALA A 204 15.76 2.33 -49.25
C ALA A 204 15.63 1.55 -50.57
N ALA A 205 15.67 0.21 -50.50
CA ALA A 205 15.53 -0.68 -51.66
C ALA A 205 14.12 -0.76 -52.25
N THR A 206 13.10 -0.28 -51.53
CA THR A 206 11.70 -0.32 -51.98
C THR A 206 11.42 0.85 -52.93
N SER A 207 11.36 0.58 -54.24
CA SER A 207 11.16 1.61 -55.28
C SER A 207 9.71 2.10 -55.41
N SER A 208 8.73 1.37 -54.87
CA SER A 208 7.31 1.75 -54.89
C SER A 208 6.97 2.88 -53.93
N ILE A 209 7.87 3.22 -53.00
CA ILE A 209 7.68 4.28 -52.00
C ILE A 209 8.47 5.52 -52.43
N PRO A 210 7.82 6.69 -52.58
CA PRO A 210 8.49 7.97 -52.81
C PRO A 210 9.49 8.36 -51.72
N ASP A 211 10.53 9.14 -52.03
CA ASP A 211 11.60 9.47 -51.08
C ASP A 211 11.14 10.32 -49.88
N ASP A 212 10.15 11.19 -50.09
CA ASP A 212 9.48 11.95 -49.04
C ASP A 212 8.71 11.02 -48.07
N GLU A 213 8.04 10.01 -48.60
CA GLU A 213 7.31 9.01 -47.82
C GLU A 213 8.27 8.05 -47.10
N LYS A 214 9.41 7.69 -47.71
CA LYS A 214 10.48 6.96 -47.01
C LYS A 214 11.00 7.74 -45.81
N LYS A 215 11.18 9.07 -45.95
CA LYS A 215 11.61 9.92 -44.84
C LYS A 215 10.56 9.97 -43.74
N LYS A 216 9.27 10.05 -44.09
CA LYS A 216 8.16 9.99 -43.13
C LYS A 216 8.13 8.65 -42.39
N ILE A 217 8.18 7.52 -43.11
CA ILE A 217 8.21 6.17 -42.52
C ILE A 217 9.41 5.99 -41.59
N THR A 218 10.58 6.53 -41.95
CA THR A 218 11.76 6.51 -41.08
C THR A 218 11.52 7.27 -39.77
N GLY A 219 10.82 8.40 -39.83
CA GLY A 219 10.41 9.17 -38.65
C GLY A 219 9.44 8.39 -37.76
N LEU A 220 8.39 7.80 -38.36
CA LEU A 220 7.42 6.97 -37.64
C LEU A 220 8.07 5.76 -36.97
N MET A 221 8.98 5.08 -37.67
CA MET A 221 9.74 3.95 -37.13
C MET A 221 10.66 4.37 -35.98
N SER A 222 11.25 5.57 -36.05
CA SER A 222 12.07 6.11 -34.95
C SER A 222 11.21 6.41 -33.71
N SER A 223 10.02 6.98 -33.90
CA SER A 223 9.04 7.19 -32.82
C SER A 223 8.63 5.86 -32.19
N TYR A 224 8.30 4.86 -33.00
CA TYR A 224 7.97 3.51 -32.53
C TYR A 224 9.05 2.90 -31.63
N VAL A 225 10.31 2.89 -32.08
CA VAL A 225 11.41 2.32 -31.29
C VAL A 225 11.70 3.15 -30.04
N SER A 226 11.57 4.47 -30.12
CA SER A 226 11.70 5.36 -28.96
C SER A 226 10.63 5.07 -27.90
N ASP A 227 9.36 4.95 -28.30
CA ASP A 227 8.26 4.64 -27.40
C ASP A 227 8.44 3.26 -26.76
N PHE A 228 8.88 2.27 -27.54
CA PHE A 228 9.18 0.94 -27.02
C PHE A 228 10.31 0.98 -25.98
N LYS A 229 11.39 1.72 -26.24
CA LYS A 229 12.52 1.84 -25.31
C LYS A 229 12.14 2.59 -24.03
N ALA A 230 11.34 3.65 -24.14
CA ALA A 230 10.81 4.36 -22.99
C ALA A 230 9.94 3.45 -22.10
N LEU A 231 9.08 2.63 -22.73
CA LEU A 231 8.29 1.61 -22.03
C LEU A 231 9.21 0.56 -21.38
N ALA A 232 10.20 0.06 -22.09
CA ALA A 232 11.12 -0.96 -21.58
C ALA A 232 11.95 -0.46 -20.39
N GLU A 233 12.43 0.78 -20.43
CA GLU A 233 13.15 1.42 -19.32
C GLU A 233 12.30 1.53 -18.05
N LYS A 234 10.99 1.76 -18.18
CA LYS A 234 10.08 1.84 -17.03
C LYS A 234 9.73 0.49 -16.43
N ILE A 235 9.77 -0.58 -17.23
CA ILE A 235 9.41 -1.94 -16.81
C ILE A 235 10.61 -2.68 -16.17
N LEU A 236 11.85 -2.38 -16.60
CA LEU A 236 13.08 -2.99 -16.10
C LEU A 236 13.55 -2.40 -14.76
#